data_AF-A0A328RYK3-F1
#
_entry.id   AF-A0A328RYK3-F1
#
_cell.length_a   1.000
_cell.length_b   1.000
_cell.length_c   1.000
_cell.angle_alpha   90.00
_cell.angle_beta   90.00
_cell.angle_gamma   90.00
#
_symmetry.space_group_name_H-M   'P 1'
#
loop_
_entity.id
_entity.type
_entity.pdbx_description
1 polymer ?
#
loop_
_entity_poly.entity_id
_entity_poly.type
_entity_poly.pdbx_seq_one_letter_code
_entity_poly.pdbx_strand_id
1 'polypeptide(L)'
;MDWLLIIIVIIIIAIILLLVKYYNDLVNGKNRVSNAWSQIDVQLQRRNDLIPNIVETVKGYASHEKSTFEQITQARSNMAHASSVKEVAEADNMLTDALKSLFAVAEAYPDLKANQNFLELQQELSDTEDKISYARQFYNDTVLKYNNLCQQFPSNIVASIFHFEESEFFEAREGTRAAPNIKF
;
A
#
# COMPACT_ATOMS: atom_id res chain seq x y z
N MET A 1 5.22 54.62 -22.66
CA MET A 1 4.59 54.04 -21.45
C MET A 1 3.75 52.81 -21.79
N ASP A 2 3.16 52.73 -22.99
CA ASP A 2 2.30 51.59 -23.40
C ASP A 2 3.02 50.24 -23.44
N TRP A 3 4.31 50.22 -23.79
CA TRP A 3 5.08 48.97 -23.84
C TRP A 3 5.29 48.34 -22.46
N LEU A 4 5.41 49.15 -21.41
CA LEU A 4 5.52 48.64 -20.03
C LEU A 4 4.21 47.98 -19.58
N LEU A 5 3.07 48.57 -19.94
CA LEU A 5 1.76 47.98 -19.66
C LEU A 5 1.57 46.65 -20.39
N ILE A 6 1.97 46.58 -21.67
CA ILE A 6 1.92 45.33 -22.46
C ILE A 6 2.81 44.25 -21.81
N ILE A 7 4.02 44.59 -21.39
CA ILE A 7 4.93 43.65 -20.70
C ILE A 7 4.31 43.14 -19.40
N ILE A 8 3.72 44.02 -18.59
CA ILE A 8 3.04 43.63 -17.33
C ILE A 8 1.89 42.67 -17.62
N VAL A 9 1.05 42.95 -18.62
CA VAL A 9 -0.08 42.08 -19.00
C VAL A 9 0.42 40.70 -19.44
N ILE A 10 1.49 40.64 -20.25
CA ILE A 10 2.08 39.37 -20.68
C ILE A 10 2.60 38.56 -19.49
N ILE A 11 3.28 39.21 -18.54
CA ILE A 11 3.78 38.55 -17.32
C ILE A 11 2.62 37.99 -16.49
N ILE A 12 1.55 38.75 -16.30
CA ILE A 12 0.36 38.31 -15.56
C ILE A 12 -0.27 37.09 -16.24
N ILE A 13 -0.44 37.13 -17.57
CA ILE A 13 -0.98 36.00 -18.33
C ILE A 13 -0.08 34.76 -18.17
N ALA A 14 1.24 34.92 -18.25
CA ALA A 14 2.19 33.82 -18.05
C ALA A 14 2.07 33.21 -16.63
N ILE A 15 1.93 34.04 -15.60
CA ILE A 15 1.74 33.57 -14.21
C ILE A 15 0.43 32.79 -14.08
N ILE A 16 -0.67 33.29 -14.65
CA ILE A 16 -1.98 32.62 -14.61
C ILE A 16 -1.88 31.25 -15.30
N LEU A 17 -1.25 31.18 -16.47
CA LEU A 17 -1.07 29.91 -17.19
C LEU A 17 -0.24 28.90 -16.39
N LEU A 18 0.84 29.35 -15.73
CA LEU A 18 1.62 28.49 -14.84
C LEU A 18 0.81 28.00 -13.65
N LEU A 19 0.03 28.89 -13.02
CA LEU A 19 -0.84 28.53 -11.90
C LEU A 19 -1.84 27.46 -12.30
N VAL A 20 -2.54 27.64 -13.43
CA VAL A 20 -3.50 26.66 -13.96
C VAL A 20 -2.81 25.33 -14.27
N LYS A 21 -1.62 25.36 -14.86
CA LYS A 21 -0.86 24.14 -15.15
C LYS A 21 -0.53 23.36 -13.86
N TYR A 22 0.14 23.98 -12.90
CA TYR A 22 0.56 23.30 -11.68
C TYR A 22 -0.61 22.86 -10.81
N TYR A 23 -1.70 23.62 -10.77
CA TYR A 23 -2.92 23.22 -10.10
C TYR A 23 -3.47 21.90 -10.68
N ASN A 24 -3.57 21.80 -12.01
CA ASN A 24 -4.03 20.58 -12.66
C ASN A 24 -3.06 19.41 -12.46
N ASP A 25 -1.74 19.66 -12.50
CA ASP A 25 -0.73 18.63 -12.23
C ASP A 25 -0.84 18.08 -10.80
N LEU A 26 -1.06 18.95 -9.80
CA LEU A 26 -1.30 18.56 -8.41
C LEU A 26 -2.60 17.75 -8.23
N VAL A 27 -3.71 18.18 -8.85
CA VAL A 27 -4.98 17.43 -8.84
C VAL A 27 -4.81 16.05 -9.48
N ASN A 28 -4.13 16.00 -10.63
CA ASN A 28 -3.84 14.73 -11.31
C ASN A 28 -2.96 13.82 -10.45
N GLY A 29 -1.94 14.36 -9.78
CA GLY A 29 -1.10 13.62 -8.85
C GLY A 29 -1.91 13.02 -7.69
N LYS A 30 -2.75 13.83 -7.04
CA LYS A 30 -3.61 13.39 -5.94
C LYS A 30 -4.58 12.29 -6.37
N ASN A 31 -5.22 12.45 -7.53
CA ASN A 31 -6.13 11.44 -8.07
C ASN A 31 -5.40 10.13 -8.42
N ARG A 32 -4.15 10.21 -8.90
CA ARG A 32 -3.32 9.02 -9.15
C ARG A 32 -2.96 8.29 -7.87
N VAL A 33 -2.61 9.00 -6.80
CA VAL A 33 -2.38 8.40 -5.48
C VAL A 33 -3.63 7.67 -5.00
N SER A 34 -4.80 8.32 -5.07
CA SER A 34 -6.08 7.71 -4.70
C SER A 34 -6.40 6.47 -5.53
N ASN A 35 -6.16 6.51 -6.85
CA ASN A 35 -6.36 5.34 -7.71
C ASN A 35 -5.41 4.19 -7.35
N ALA A 36 -4.13 4.49 -7.12
CA ALA A 36 -3.14 3.49 -6.73
C ALA A 36 -3.51 2.85 -5.38
N TRP A 37 -4.02 3.64 -4.42
CA TRP A 37 -4.55 3.12 -3.16
C TRP A 37 -5.70 2.15 -3.36
N SER A 38 -6.69 2.51 -4.20
CA SER A 38 -7.81 1.61 -4.51
C SER A 38 -7.36 0.29 -5.14
N GLN A 39 -6.26 0.28 -5.92
CA GLN A 39 -5.73 -0.96 -6.47
C GLN A 39 -5.15 -1.88 -5.39
N ILE A 40 -4.48 -1.32 -4.38
CA ILE A 40 -4.02 -2.09 -3.21
C ILE A 40 -5.23 -2.65 -2.47
N ASP A 41 -6.21 -1.80 -2.15
CA ASP A 41 -7.39 -2.15 -1.37
C ASP A 41 -8.16 -3.36 -1.94
N VAL A 42 -8.33 -3.40 -3.27
CA VAL A 42 -8.95 -4.56 -3.95
C VAL A 42 -8.18 -5.86 -3.71
N GLN A 43 -6.84 -5.83 -3.72
CA GLN A 43 -6.05 -7.04 -3.47
C GLN A 43 -6.05 -7.43 -1.99
N LEU A 44 -6.04 -6.45 -1.07
CA LEU A 44 -6.19 -6.69 0.36
C LEU A 44 -7.52 -7.38 0.67
N GLN A 45 -8.60 -6.85 0.08
CA GLN A 45 -9.94 -7.42 0.21
C GLN A 45 -9.98 -8.85 -0.32
N ARG A 46 -9.45 -9.10 -1.54
CA ARG A 46 -9.36 -10.46 -2.10
C ARG A 46 -8.64 -11.41 -1.14
N ARG A 47 -7.51 -11.01 -0.56
CA ARG A 47 -6.78 -11.84 0.40
C ARG A 47 -7.61 -12.12 1.64
N ASN A 48 -8.28 -11.11 2.18
CA ASN A 48 -9.17 -11.23 3.35
C ASN A 48 -10.35 -12.17 3.12
N ASP A 49 -10.88 -12.23 1.90
CA ASP A 49 -11.99 -13.09 1.51
C ASP A 49 -11.56 -14.56 1.35
N LEU A 50 -10.31 -14.82 0.97
CA LEU A 50 -9.76 -16.17 0.81
C LEU A 50 -9.37 -16.82 2.15
N ILE A 51 -9.06 -16.02 3.17
CA ILE A 51 -8.55 -16.53 4.45
C ILE A 51 -9.49 -17.49 5.19
N PRO A 52 -10.81 -17.24 5.30
CA PRO A 52 -11.72 -18.18 5.93
C PRO A 52 -11.63 -19.59 5.32
N ASN A 53 -11.62 -19.68 3.99
CA ASN A 53 -11.60 -20.95 3.28
C ASN A 53 -10.30 -21.73 3.56
N ILE A 54 -9.15 -21.06 3.56
CA ILE A 54 -7.88 -21.74 3.85
C ILE A 54 -7.78 -22.14 5.33
N VAL A 55 -8.28 -21.30 6.25
CA VAL A 55 -8.29 -21.61 7.68
C VAL A 55 -9.18 -22.81 7.96
N GLU A 56 -10.37 -22.90 7.36
CA GLU A 56 -11.25 -24.05 7.49
C GLU A 56 -10.61 -25.33 6.93
N THR A 57 -9.97 -25.23 5.76
CA THR A 57 -9.24 -26.35 5.15
C THR A 57 -8.14 -26.85 6.07
N VAL A 58 -7.30 -25.97 6.62
CA VAL A 58 -6.21 -26.35 7.52
C VAL A 58 -6.75 -26.90 8.85
N LYS A 59 -7.82 -26.32 9.40
CA LYS A 59 -8.47 -26.82 10.64
C LYS A 59 -8.97 -28.26 10.52
N GLY A 60 -9.39 -28.69 9.33
CA GLY A 60 -9.82 -30.07 9.08
C GLY A 60 -8.73 -31.12 9.31
N TYR A 61 -7.44 -30.72 9.21
CA TYR A 61 -6.29 -31.63 9.35
C TYR A 61 -5.43 -31.30 10.58
N ALA A 62 -5.34 -30.03 10.96
CA ALA A 62 -4.44 -29.51 11.98
C ALA A 62 -5.18 -28.74 13.09
N SER A 63 -6.26 -29.33 13.63
CA SER A 63 -7.12 -28.67 14.64
C SER A 63 -6.41 -28.26 15.94
N HIS A 64 -5.23 -28.83 16.22
CA HIS A 64 -4.44 -28.54 17.42
C HIS A 64 -3.62 -27.24 17.31
N GLU A 65 -3.54 -26.64 16.13
CA GLU A 65 -2.72 -25.44 15.82
C GLU A 65 -3.43 -24.13 16.20
N LYS A 66 -3.93 -24.06 17.44
CA LYS A 66 -4.75 -22.93 17.93
C LYS A 66 -4.02 -21.59 17.85
N SER A 67 -2.73 -21.55 18.23
CA SER A 67 -1.95 -20.32 18.20
C SER A 67 -1.87 -19.72 16.79
N THR A 68 -1.71 -20.56 15.77
CA THR A 68 -1.66 -20.14 14.36
C THR A 68 -3.00 -19.55 13.91
N PHE A 69 -4.12 -20.20 14.25
CA PHE A 69 -5.45 -19.68 13.92
C PHE A 69 -5.80 -18.39 14.68
N GLU A 70 -5.36 -18.27 15.93
CA GLU A 70 -5.51 -17.04 16.73
C GLU A 70 -4.73 -15.88 16.11
N GLN A 71 -3.49 -16.11 15.69
CA GLN A 71 -2.67 -15.09 15.00
C GLN A 71 -3.35 -14.59 13.71
N ILE A 72 -3.91 -15.50 12.90
CA ILE A 72 -4.65 -15.12 11.68
C ILE A 72 -5.90 -14.31 12.04
N THR A 73 -6.65 -14.75 13.05
CA THR A 73 -7.89 -14.07 13.48
C THR A 73 -7.57 -12.67 13.97
N GLN A 74 -6.52 -12.52 14.78
CA GLN A 74 -6.07 -11.21 15.27
C GLN A 74 -5.62 -10.32 14.13
N ALA A 75 -4.82 -10.83 13.19
CA ALA A 75 -4.35 -10.06 12.04
C ALA A 75 -5.51 -9.58 11.15
N ARG A 76 -6.53 -10.43 10.92
CA ARG A 76 -7.75 -10.01 10.23
C ARG A 76 -8.54 -8.94 10.99
N SER A 77 -8.63 -9.07 12.31
CA SER A 77 -9.30 -8.06 13.15
C SER A 77 -8.58 -6.72 13.05
N ASN A 78 -7.25 -6.70 13.09
CA ASN A 78 -6.45 -5.50 12.93
C ASN A 78 -6.69 -4.84 11.56
N MET A 79 -6.77 -5.65 10.49
CA MET A 79 -7.08 -5.17 9.14
C MET A 79 -8.47 -4.51 9.06
N ALA A 80 -9.46 -5.07 9.73
CA ALA A 80 -10.82 -4.52 9.76
C ALA A 80 -10.95 -3.20 10.55
N HIS A 81 -10.01 -2.91 11.45
CA HIS A 81 -10.01 -1.69 12.26
C HIS A 81 -9.04 -0.62 11.75
N ALA A 82 -8.18 -0.95 10.79
CA ALA A 82 -7.23 -0.02 10.21
C ALA A 82 -7.95 1.11 9.45
N SER A 83 -7.61 2.34 9.79
CA SER A 83 -8.24 3.56 9.27
C SER A 83 -7.26 4.46 8.50
N SER A 84 -5.95 4.24 8.64
CA SER A 84 -4.90 4.95 7.90
C SER A 84 -4.11 4.01 6.99
N VAL A 85 -3.42 4.60 6.00
CA VAL A 85 -2.52 3.85 5.09
C VAL A 85 -1.46 3.10 5.90
N LYS A 86 -0.92 3.74 6.94
CA LYS A 86 0.05 3.14 7.85
C LYS A 86 -0.52 1.95 8.64
N GLU A 87 -1.69 2.11 9.26
CA GLU A 87 -2.33 1.03 10.01
C GLU A 87 -2.65 -0.17 9.12
N VAL A 88 -3.11 0.08 7.89
CA VAL A 88 -3.35 -0.98 6.90
C VAL A 88 -2.03 -1.68 6.54
N ALA A 89 -0.94 -0.94 6.36
CA ALA A 89 0.37 -1.52 6.08
C ALA A 89 0.89 -2.40 7.23
N GLU A 90 0.72 -1.97 8.47
CA GLU A 90 1.09 -2.75 9.66
C GLU A 90 0.24 -4.02 9.80
N ALA A 91 -1.08 -3.89 9.71
CA ALA A 91 -2.00 -5.02 9.77
C ALA A 91 -1.74 -6.04 8.67
N ASP A 92 -1.41 -5.57 7.47
CA ASP A 92 -1.05 -6.44 6.36
C ASP A 92 0.22 -7.22 6.64
N ASN A 93 1.26 -6.56 7.13
CA ASN A 93 2.53 -7.21 7.45
C ASN A 93 2.32 -8.35 8.46
N MET A 94 1.49 -8.12 9.48
CA MET A 94 1.11 -9.15 10.45
C MET A 94 0.35 -10.31 9.80
N LEU A 95 -0.58 -10.02 8.88
CA LEU A 95 -1.34 -11.05 8.18
C LEU A 95 -0.45 -11.90 7.27
N THR A 96 0.50 -11.26 6.59
CA THR A 96 1.52 -11.93 5.77
C THR A 96 2.36 -12.89 6.61
N ASP A 97 2.78 -12.49 7.81
CA ASP A 97 3.53 -13.35 8.73
C ASP A 97 2.67 -14.51 9.26
N ALA A 98 1.42 -14.25 9.61
CA ALA A 98 0.50 -15.30 10.05
C ALA A 98 0.24 -16.35 8.95
N LEU A 99 0.11 -15.93 7.69
CA LEU A 99 -0.02 -16.83 6.54
C LEU A 99 1.24 -17.67 6.30
N LYS A 100 2.43 -17.09 6.46
CA LYS A 100 3.69 -17.86 6.40
C LYS A 100 3.75 -18.94 7.47
N SER A 101 3.36 -18.61 8.70
CA SER A 101 3.26 -19.58 9.80
C SER A 101 2.25 -20.68 9.49
N LEU A 102 1.09 -20.35 8.92
CA LEU A 102 0.09 -21.32 8.48
C LEU A 102 0.64 -22.30 7.44
N PHE A 103 1.37 -21.80 6.45
CA PHE A 103 1.98 -22.64 5.41
C PHE A 103 3.09 -23.53 5.97
N ALA A 104 3.90 -23.03 6.90
CA ALA A 104 4.90 -23.84 7.60
C ALA A 104 4.25 -24.97 8.42
N VAL A 105 3.14 -24.69 9.10
CA VAL A 105 2.35 -25.71 9.79
C VAL A 105 1.89 -26.79 8.80
N ALA A 106 1.39 -26.40 7.63
CA ALA A 106 0.90 -27.36 6.64
C ALA A 106 1.98 -28.34 6.14
N GLU A 107 3.27 -27.98 6.21
CA GLU A 107 4.38 -28.89 5.86
C GLU A 107 4.47 -30.11 6.78
N ALA A 108 4.02 -29.98 8.04
CA ALA A 108 4.02 -31.07 9.01
C ALA A 108 2.87 -32.08 8.81
N TYR A 109 1.91 -31.80 7.90
CA TYR A 109 0.72 -32.60 7.67
C TYR A 109 0.68 -33.10 6.21
N PRO A 110 1.19 -34.32 5.91
CA PRO A 110 1.29 -34.82 4.54
C PRO A 110 -0.04 -34.86 3.78
N ASP A 111 -1.12 -35.24 4.44
CA ASP A 111 -2.45 -35.31 3.82
C ASP A 111 -3.00 -33.94 3.44
N LEU A 112 -2.71 -32.90 4.23
CA LEU A 112 -3.06 -31.51 3.92
C LEU A 112 -2.20 -30.98 2.78
N LYS A 113 -0.90 -31.29 2.81
CA LYS A 113 0.05 -30.91 1.75
C LYS A 113 -0.31 -31.50 0.39
N ALA A 114 -0.95 -32.68 0.37
CA ALA A 114 -1.45 -33.32 -0.83
C ALA A 114 -2.90 -32.93 -1.19
N ASN A 115 -3.57 -32.13 -0.36
CA ASN A 115 -4.96 -31.73 -0.60
C ASN A 115 -5.02 -30.68 -1.72
N GLN A 116 -5.73 -31.01 -2.80
CA GLN A 116 -5.84 -30.17 -3.99
C GLN A 116 -6.46 -28.78 -3.69
N ASN A 117 -7.53 -28.72 -2.88
CA ASN A 117 -8.17 -27.46 -2.52
C ASN A 117 -7.24 -26.55 -1.71
N PHE A 118 -6.43 -27.14 -0.81
CA PHE A 118 -5.42 -26.40 -0.05
C PHE A 118 -4.36 -25.80 -0.96
N LEU A 119 -3.82 -26.60 -1.90
CA LEU A 119 -2.80 -26.14 -2.85
C LEU A 119 -3.32 -25.01 -3.75
N GLU A 120 -4.57 -25.10 -4.20
CA GLU A 120 -5.22 -24.03 -4.99
C GLU A 120 -5.36 -22.74 -4.18
N LEU A 121 -5.89 -22.80 -2.96
CA LEU A 121 -6.02 -21.62 -2.09
C LEU A 121 -4.67 -21.03 -1.70
N GLN A 122 -3.67 -21.87 -1.45
CA GLN A 122 -2.31 -21.44 -1.18
C GLN A 122 -1.72 -20.68 -2.38
N GLN A 123 -1.91 -21.20 -3.60
CA GLN A 123 -1.46 -20.53 -4.81
C GLN A 123 -2.19 -19.20 -5.02
N GLU A 124 -3.51 -19.14 -4.85
CA GLU A 124 -4.27 -17.90 -5.00
C GLU A 124 -3.84 -16.82 -3.99
N LEU A 125 -3.55 -17.21 -2.74
CA LEU A 125 -3.03 -16.31 -1.72
C LEU A 125 -1.62 -15.82 -2.07
N SER A 126 -0.74 -16.71 -2.55
CA SER A 126 0.60 -16.35 -3.01
C SER A 126 0.55 -15.35 -4.18
N ASP A 127 -0.29 -15.62 -5.19
CA ASP A 127 -0.49 -14.74 -6.33
C ASP A 127 -1.05 -13.36 -5.91
N THR A 128 -1.91 -13.36 -4.89
CA THR A 128 -2.46 -12.12 -4.34
C THR A 128 -1.40 -11.34 -3.57
N GLU A 129 -0.53 -12.02 -2.81
CA GLU A 129 0.60 -11.40 -2.12
C GLU A 129 1.59 -10.74 -3.10
N ASP A 130 1.92 -11.43 -4.19
CA ASP A 130 2.78 -10.85 -5.23
C ASP A 130 2.15 -9.59 -5.83
N LYS A 131 0.85 -9.60 -6.12
CA LYS A 131 0.12 -8.42 -6.62
C LYS A 131 0.08 -7.29 -5.60
N ILE A 132 -0.10 -7.59 -4.31
CA ILE A 132 -0.03 -6.58 -3.24
C ILE A 132 1.36 -5.95 -3.22
N SER A 133 2.43 -6.75 -3.30
CA SER A 133 3.81 -6.26 -3.32
C SER A 133 4.06 -5.29 -4.49
N TYR A 134 3.65 -5.66 -5.71
CA TYR A 134 3.75 -4.77 -6.88
C TYR A 134 2.88 -3.51 -6.73
N ALA A 135 1.65 -3.65 -6.23
CA ALA A 135 0.75 -2.52 -6.03
C ALA A 135 1.30 -1.52 -5.00
N ARG A 136 1.97 -1.99 -3.94
CA ARG A 136 2.66 -1.13 -2.96
C ARG A 136 3.79 -0.34 -3.58
N GLN A 137 4.62 -0.99 -4.39
CA GLN A 137 5.70 -0.30 -5.08
C GLN A 137 5.13 0.80 -5.97
N PHE A 138 4.10 0.47 -6.77
CA PHE A 138 3.45 1.43 -7.65
C PHE A 138 2.80 2.60 -6.89
N TYR A 139 2.14 2.32 -5.76
CA TYR A 139 1.58 3.35 -4.88
C TYR A 139 2.68 4.26 -4.34
N ASN A 140 3.76 3.70 -3.79
CA ASN A 140 4.87 4.47 -3.24
C ASN A 140 5.55 5.33 -4.32
N ASP A 141 5.74 4.81 -5.52
CA ASP A 141 6.28 5.59 -6.64
C ASP A 141 5.35 6.74 -7.05
N THR A 142 4.04 6.53 -6.95
CA THR A 142 3.02 7.54 -7.25
C THR A 142 2.96 8.62 -6.17
N VAL A 143 3.02 8.22 -4.89
CA VAL A 143 3.14 9.12 -3.74
C VAL A 143 4.41 9.95 -3.86
N LEU A 144 5.55 9.35 -4.18
CA LEU A 144 6.80 10.08 -4.38
C LEU A 144 6.67 11.17 -5.46
N LYS A 145 6.08 10.83 -6.61
CA LYS A 145 5.85 11.79 -7.70
C LYS A 145 4.93 12.93 -7.26
N TYR A 146 3.86 12.62 -6.54
CA TYR A 146 2.93 13.63 -6.04
C TYR A 146 3.57 14.52 -4.96
N ASN A 147 4.23 13.95 -3.96
CA ASN A 147 4.90 14.71 -2.90
C ASN A 147 6.01 15.59 -3.47
N ASN A 148 6.73 15.13 -4.50
CA ASN A 148 7.67 15.97 -5.25
C ASN A 148 6.97 17.20 -5.89
N LEU A 149 5.77 17.06 -6.46
CA LEU A 149 5.00 18.21 -6.96
C LEU A 149 4.62 19.17 -5.83
N CYS A 150 4.27 18.65 -4.65
CA CYS A 150 3.96 19.49 -3.48
C CYS A 150 5.19 20.25 -2.96
N GLN A 151 6.40 19.70 -3.09
CA GLN A 151 7.62 20.25 -2.50
C GLN A 151 8.49 21.07 -3.48
N GLN A 152 8.47 20.77 -4.77
CA GLN A 152 9.36 21.38 -5.75
C GLN A 152 8.91 22.80 -6.17
N PHE A 153 9.87 23.69 -6.40
CA PHE A 153 9.60 24.99 -6.99
C PHE A 153 9.39 24.86 -8.51
N PRO A 154 8.39 25.54 -9.12
CA PRO A 154 7.47 26.50 -8.50
C PRO A 154 6.12 25.92 -8.03
N SER A 155 5.88 24.61 -8.17
CA SER A 155 4.59 23.99 -7.84
C SER A 155 4.24 24.05 -6.35
N ASN A 156 5.24 24.10 -5.46
CA ASN A 156 5.07 24.22 -4.02
C ASN A 156 4.31 25.48 -3.57
N ILE A 157 4.43 26.59 -4.31
CA ILE A 157 3.67 27.82 -4.04
C ILE A 157 2.19 27.56 -4.29
N VAL A 158 1.86 26.91 -5.41
CA VAL A 158 0.48 26.54 -5.74
C VAL A 158 -0.03 25.51 -4.73
N ALA A 159 0.78 24.53 -4.36
CA ALA A 159 0.44 23.54 -3.34
C ALA A 159 0.07 24.20 -2.00
N SER A 160 0.88 25.16 -1.54
CA SER A 160 0.64 25.88 -0.29
C SER A 160 -0.62 26.76 -0.35
N ILE A 161 -0.83 27.50 -1.45
CA ILE A 161 -2.01 28.39 -1.61
C ILE A 161 -3.32 27.59 -1.64
N PHE A 162 -3.31 26.42 -2.29
CA PHE A 162 -4.51 25.59 -2.47
C PHE A 162 -4.59 24.39 -1.51
N HIS A 163 -3.73 24.34 -0.50
CA HIS A 163 -3.69 23.29 0.53
C HIS A 163 -3.57 21.85 -0.03
N PHE A 164 -2.69 21.65 -1.01
CA PHE A 164 -2.28 20.31 -1.42
C PHE A 164 -1.27 19.77 -0.42
N GLU A 165 -1.69 18.79 0.37
CA GLU A 165 -0.87 18.10 1.36
C GLU A 165 -0.19 16.87 0.75
N GLU A 166 0.96 16.50 1.31
CA GLU A 166 1.66 15.27 0.96
C GLU A 166 0.85 14.04 1.32
N SER A 167 1.03 12.96 0.56
CA SER A 167 0.44 11.65 0.86
C SER A 167 1.41 10.77 1.62
N GLU A 168 0.87 9.91 2.47
CA GLU A 168 1.65 8.93 3.23
C GLU A 168 2.11 7.78 2.33
N PHE A 169 3.34 7.32 2.52
CA PHE A 169 3.84 6.11 1.89
C PHE A 169 3.24 4.87 2.56
N PHE A 170 3.11 3.80 1.78
CA PHE A 170 2.89 2.46 2.30
C PHE A 170 4.23 1.94 2.85
N GLU A 171 4.47 2.16 4.15
CA GLU A 171 5.75 1.83 4.78
C GLU A 171 6.04 0.32 4.73
N ALA A 172 7.24 -0.04 4.27
CA ALA A 172 7.77 -1.39 4.43
C ALA A 172 8.34 -1.56 5.84
N ARG A 173 8.14 -2.74 6.44
CA ARG A 173 8.51 -3.11 7.82
C ARG A 173 9.68 -2.30 8.40
N GLU A 174 9.42 -1.58 9.50
CA GLU A 174 10.44 -0.83 10.26
C GLU A 174 11.63 -1.69 10.75
N GLY A 175 11.59 -3.02 10.63
CA GLY A 175 12.62 -3.95 11.11
C GLY A 175 13.86 -4.16 10.22
N THR A 176 13.92 -3.64 8.98
CA THR A 176 15.05 -3.94 8.06
C THR A 176 16.12 -2.84 8.02
N ARG A 177 15.93 -1.74 8.78
CA ARG A 177 16.88 -0.60 8.80
C ARG A 177 17.90 -0.64 9.94
N ALA A 178 17.95 -1.71 10.73
CA ALA A 178 19.08 -1.95 11.63
C ALA A 178 20.23 -2.54 10.81
N ALA A 179 21.10 -1.68 10.27
CA ALA A 179 22.37 -2.12 9.70
C ALA A 179 23.11 -2.98 10.75
N PRO A 180 23.71 -4.12 10.38
CA PRO A 180 24.46 -4.93 11.33
C PRO A 180 25.58 -4.08 11.92
N ASN A 181 25.60 -3.96 13.25
CA ASN A 181 26.64 -3.25 13.97
C ASN A 181 27.90 -4.14 13.97
N ILE A 182 28.67 -4.08 12.89
CA ILE A 182 29.94 -4.79 12.76
C ILE A 182 30.94 -4.07 13.68
N LYS A 183 31.12 -4.61 14.88
CA LYS A 183 32.27 -4.29 15.73
C LYS A 183 33.46 -5.11 15.23
N PHE A 184 34.53 -4.43 14.83
CA PHE A 184 35.86 -5.04 14.72
C PHE A 184 36.43 -5.27 16.12
#